data_AF-A0A1H0N6R1-F1
#
_entry.id   AF-A0A1H0N6R1-F1
#
_cell.length_a   1.000
_cell.length_b   1.000
_cell.length_c   1.000
_cell.angle_alpha   90.00
_cell.angle_beta   90.00
_cell.angle_gamma   90.00
#
_symmetry.space_group_name_H-M   'P 1'
#
loop_
_entity.id
_entity.type
_entity.pdbx_description
1 polymer ?
#
loop_
_entity_poly.entity_id
_entity_poly.type
_entity_poly.pdbx_seq_one_letter_code
_entity_poly.pdbx_strand_id
1 'polypeptide(L)'
;MGGVDWIDGLVERGLAKFESGNGYPTRFSATAAAALPLIASGKPPAHGDLSVHGDDYFMPAGWIGDFKVYVERIAACKPTDPFVIEVWDQS
;
A
#
# COMPACT_ATOMS: atom_id res chain seq x y z
N MET A 1 -5.96 -11.69 -2.45
CA MET A 1 -5.67 -10.39 -1.84
C MET A 1 -5.06 -9.51 -2.92
N GLY A 2 -5.71 -8.40 -3.28
CA GLY A 2 -5.22 -7.45 -4.28
C GLY A 2 -4.14 -6.52 -3.72
N GLY A 3 -3.47 -5.75 -4.58
CA GLY A 3 -2.40 -4.82 -4.16
C GLY A 3 -2.89 -3.70 -3.23
N VAL A 4 -4.20 -3.48 -3.16
CA VAL A 4 -4.88 -2.42 -2.40
C VAL A 4 -5.50 -2.88 -1.07
N ASP A 5 -5.64 -4.19 -0.81
CA ASP A 5 -6.42 -4.70 0.34
C ASP A 5 -5.97 -4.14 1.70
N TRP A 6 -4.68 -3.84 1.84
CA TRP A 6 -4.11 -3.31 3.09
C TRP A 6 -4.61 -1.89 3.42
N ILE A 7 -4.81 -1.04 2.40
CA ILE A 7 -5.30 0.34 2.59
C ILE A 7 -6.83 0.34 2.71
N ASP A 8 -7.51 -0.58 2.02
CA ASP A 8 -8.95 -0.78 2.19
C ASP A 8 -9.28 -1.21 3.62
N GLY A 9 -8.50 -2.13 4.20
CA GLY A 9 -8.63 -2.50 5.61
C GLY A 9 -8.38 -1.34 6.59
N LEU A 10 -7.57 -0.33 6.23
CA LEU A 10 -7.44 0.90 7.02
C LEU A 10 -8.68 1.80 6.89
N VAL A 11 -9.26 1.89 5.70
CA VAL A 11 -10.50 2.64 5.46
C VAL A 11 -11.66 2.04 6.25
N GLU A 12 -11.83 0.71 6.21
CA GLU A 12 -12.87 0.00 6.97
C GLU A 12 -12.77 0.23 8.49
N ARG A 13 -11.54 0.38 9.00
CA ARG A 13 -11.27 0.65 10.42
C ARG A 13 -11.38 2.14 10.78
N GLY A 14 -11.69 3.02 9.83
CA GLY A 14 -11.74 4.47 10.03
C GLY A 14 -10.37 5.12 10.27
N LEU A 15 -9.29 4.44 9.91
CA LEU A 15 -7.90 4.89 10.09
C LEU A 15 -7.32 5.54 8.82
N ALA A 16 -7.97 5.33 7.69
CA ALA A 16 -7.73 6.03 6.44
C ALA A 16 -9.07 6.49 5.84
N LYS A 17 -9.00 7.41 4.88
CA LYS A 17 -10.14 7.92 4.14
C LYS A 17 -9.83 7.86 2.65
N PHE A 18 -10.74 7.28 1.88
CA PHE A 18 -10.72 7.38 0.43
C PHE A 18 -10.98 8.84 0.03
N GLU A 19 -10.10 9.40 -0.79
CA GLU A 19 -10.23 10.77 -1.28
C GLU A 19 -10.72 10.80 -2.73
N SER A 20 -10.15 9.95 -3.59
CA SER A 20 -10.52 9.89 -5.00
C SER A 20 -9.98 8.63 -5.68
N GLY A 21 -10.70 8.09 -6.65
CA GLY A 21 -10.24 6.96 -7.48
C GLY A 21 -11.26 6.67 -8.58
N ASN A 22 -10.86 6.88 -9.84
CA ASN A 22 -11.64 6.55 -11.03
C ASN A 22 -10.67 6.23 -12.20
N GLY A 23 -9.63 5.44 -11.88
CA GLY A 23 -8.37 5.31 -12.61
C GLY A 23 -7.19 5.48 -11.66
N TYR A 24 -5.96 5.41 -12.18
CA TYR A 24 -4.75 5.57 -11.35
C TYR A 24 -4.27 7.02 -11.30
N PRO A 25 -3.76 7.49 -10.14
CA PRO A 25 -3.74 6.78 -8.86
C PRO A 25 -5.08 6.84 -8.14
N THR A 26 -5.35 5.80 -7.34
CA THR A 26 -6.32 5.91 -6.24
C THR A 26 -5.64 6.60 -5.06
N ARG A 27 -6.31 7.58 -4.47
CA ARG A 27 -5.78 8.42 -3.39
C ARG A 27 -6.52 8.21 -2.09
N PHE A 28 -5.74 8.06 -1.03
CA PHE A 28 -6.21 7.95 0.34
C PHE A 28 -5.51 8.98 1.22
N SER A 29 -6.18 9.39 2.29
CA SER A 29 -5.57 10.16 3.38
C SER A 29 -5.54 9.33 4.66
N ALA A 30 -4.47 9.45 5.42
CA ALA A 30 -4.32 8.79 6.73
C ALA A 30 -3.36 9.61 7.61
N THR A 31 -3.30 9.30 8.90
CA THR A 31 -2.23 9.82 9.75
C THR A 31 -0.99 8.93 9.64
N ALA A 32 0.19 9.49 9.92
CA ALA A 32 1.43 8.73 10.00
C ALA A 32 1.30 7.53 10.96
N ALA A 33 0.63 7.71 12.10
CA ALA A 33 0.37 6.64 13.07
C ALA A 33 -0.44 5.46 12.50
N ALA A 34 -1.38 5.74 11.59
CA ALA A 34 -2.21 4.72 10.96
C ALA A 34 -1.48 3.99 9.82
N ALA A 35 -0.75 4.75 8.99
CA ALA A 35 -0.15 4.22 7.77
C ALA A 35 1.24 3.60 7.99
N LEU A 36 2.10 4.25 8.78
CA LEU A 36 3.50 3.85 8.91
C LEU A 36 3.70 2.45 9.49
N PRO A 37 2.96 1.98 10.51
CA PRO A 37 3.18 0.62 11.03
C PRO A 37 2.99 -0.49 10.00
N LEU A 38 2.17 -0.27 8.96
CA LEU A 38 1.94 -1.23 7.89
C LEU A 38 3.02 -1.18 6.80
N ILE A 39 3.58 -0.01 6.52
CA ILE A 39 4.53 0.23 5.42
C ILE A 39 6.00 0.21 5.90
N ALA A 40 6.25 0.61 7.15
CA ALA A 40 7.58 0.70 7.75
C ALA A 40 8.16 -0.66 8.16
N SER A 41 7.38 -1.74 8.08
CA SER A 41 7.87 -3.12 8.28
C SER A 41 8.87 -3.56 7.20
N GLY A 42 9.07 -2.75 6.15
CA GLY A 42 10.08 -3.00 5.13
C GLY A 42 9.66 -4.08 4.12
N LYS A 43 8.41 -4.57 4.21
CA LYS A 43 7.89 -5.60 3.32
C LYS A 43 6.55 -5.15 2.76
N PRO A 44 6.35 -5.20 1.44
CA PRO A 44 4.99 -5.09 0.92
C PRO A 44 4.17 -6.28 1.45
N PRO A 45 2.83 -6.16 1.52
CA PRO A 45 1.97 -7.30 1.80
C PRO A 45 2.37 -8.45 0.87
N ALA A 46 2.58 -9.65 1.41
CA ALA A 46 2.91 -10.79 0.58
C ALA A 46 1.80 -10.97 -0.47
N HIS A 47 2.14 -10.98 -1.75
CA HIS A 47 1.23 -11.52 -2.75
C HIS A 47 0.93 -12.96 -2.32
N GLY A 48 -0.35 -13.31 -2.30
CA GLY A 48 -0.81 -14.60 -1.78
C GLY A 48 -0.10 -15.80 -2.43
N ASP A 49 -0.30 -16.99 -1.85
CA ASP A 49 0.42 -18.23 -2.19
C ASP A 49 0.18 -18.77 -3.63
N LEU A 50 -0.44 -17.98 -4.49
CA LEU A 50 -0.79 -18.34 -5.87
C LEU A 50 0.13 -17.64 -6.85
N SER A 51 0.55 -18.37 -7.89
CA SER A 51 1.32 -17.81 -9.00
C SER A 51 0.38 -17.01 -9.90
N VAL A 52 0.83 -15.84 -10.37
CA VAL A 52 0.07 -15.00 -11.31
C VAL A 52 0.60 -15.23 -12.72
N HIS A 53 -0.30 -15.58 -13.64
CA HIS A 53 -0.02 -15.64 -15.07
C HIS A 53 -0.74 -14.47 -15.74
N GLY A 54 0.03 -13.50 -16.24
CA GLY A 54 -0.43 -12.48 -17.18
C GLY A 54 -0.26 -12.95 -18.62
N ASP A 55 -0.75 -12.15 -19.57
CA ASP A 55 -0.65 -12.46 -21.01
C ASP A 55 0.80 -12.54 -21.49
N ASP A 56 1.72 -11.79 -20.87
CA ASP A 56 3.14 -11.70 -21.22
C ASP A 56 4.10 -11.85 -20.03
N TYR A 57 3.60 -12.13 -18.82
CA TYR A 57 4.43 -12.30 -17.63
C TYR A 57 3.98 -13.43 -16.70
N PHE A 58 4.94 -13.95 -15.93
CA PHE A 58 4.72 -14.95 -14.90
C PHE A 58 5.31 -14.45 -13.58
N MET A 59 4.51 -14.41 -12.52
CA MET A 59 4.95 -14.11 -11.17
C MET A 59 4.82 -15.36 -10.31
N PRO A 60 5.92 -15.89 -9.75
CA PRO A 60 5.84 -17.05 -8.87
C PRO A 60 5.08 -16.71 -7.59
N ALA A 61 4.51 -17.74 -6.94
CA ALA A 61 3.90 -17.59 -5.63
C ALA A 61 4.87 -16.93 -4.63
N GLY A 62 4.36 -15.98 -3.85
CA GLY A 62 5.18 -15.22 -2.89
C GLY A 62 6.14 -14.21 -3.54
N TRP A 63 5.95 -13.86 -4.82
CA TRP A 63 6.70 -12.77 -5.44
C TRP A 63 6.50 -11.46 -4.68
N ILE A 64 7.61 -10.80 -4.37
CA ILE A 64 7.66 -9.49 -3.70
C ILE A 64 8.10 -8.50 -4.77
N GLY A 65 7.21 -7.56 -5.12
CA GLY A 65 7.53 -6.52 -6.09
C GLY A 65 8.60 -5.54 -5.63
N ASP A 66 9.03 -4.67 -6.54
CA ASP A 66 9.97 -3.61 -6.21
C ASP A 66 9.39 -2.68 -5.14
N PHE A 67 9.95 -2.75 -3.95
CA PHE A 67 9.49 -2.02 -2.77
C PHE A 67 10.56 -1.03 -2.33
N LYS A 68 10.23 0.27 -2.41
CA LYS A 68 11.14 1.35 -2.02
C LYS A 68 10.60 2.11 -0.81
N VAL A 69 11.37 2.09 0.29
CA VAL A 69 11.07 2.82 1.52
C VAL A 69 12.11 3.89 1.76
N TYR A 70 11.65 5.08 2.14
CA TYR A 70 12.50 6.20 2.55
C TYR A 70 12.45 6.33 4.08
N VAL A 71 13.22 5.49 4.78
CA VAL A 71 13.16 5.32 6.24
C VAL A 71 13.47 6.63 6.98
N GLU A 72 14.41 7.41 6.47
CA GLU A 72 14.78 8.72 7.02
C GLU A 72 13.63 9.73 6.95
N ARG A 73 12.82 9.68 5.89
CA ARG A 73 11.64 10.54 5.73
C ARG A 73 10.53 10.09 6.66
N ILE A 74 10.34 8.79 6.80
CA ILE A 74 9.39 8.18 7.74
C ILE A 74 9.73 8.56 9.18
N ALA A 75 11.01 8.47 9.56
CA ALA A 75 11.47 8.80 10.91
C ALA A 75 11.30 10.28 11.28
N ALA A 76 11.22 11.17 10.29
CA ALA A 76 11.01 12.60 10.50
C ALA A 76 9.52 12.98 10.72
N CYS A 77 8.57 12.06 10.47
CA CYS A 77 7.15 12.34 10.59
C CYS A 77 6.66 12.18 12.03
N LYS A 78 5.80 13.12 12.47
CA LYS A 78 5.06 13.00 13.72
C LYS A 78 3.88 12.06 13.52
N PRO A 79 3.43 11.34 14.57
CA PRO A 79 2.29 10.43 14.49
C PRO A 79 1.00 11.06 13.93
N THR A 80 0.80 12.37 14.15
CA THR A 80 -0.37 13.13 13.71
C THR A 80 -0.23 13.75 12.33
N ASP A 81 0.95 13.65 11.68
CA ASP A 81 1.16 14.28 10.39
C ASP A 81 0.24 13.64 9.34
N PRO A 82 -0.45 14.46 8.51
CA PRO A 82 -1.32 13.96 7.46
C PRO A 82 -0.49 13.40 6.31
N PHE A 83 -0.86 12.22 5.85
CA PHE A 83 -0.25 11.53 4.72
C PHE A 83 -1.26 11.43 3.58
N VAL A 84 -0.78 11.62 2.36
CA VAL A 84 -1.49 11.22 1.14
C VAL A 84 -0.82 9.96 0.63
N ILE A 85 -1.61 8.92 0.43
CA ILE A 85 -1.17 7.63 -0.10
C ILE A 85 -1.74 7.52 -1.51
N GLU A 86 -0.86 7.40 -2.49
CA GLU A 86 -1.23 7.18 -3.89
C GLU A 86 -0.96 5.72 -4.26
N VAL A 87 -1.99 5.01 -4.70
CA VAL A 87 -1.89 3.60 -5.12
C VAL A 87 -2.07 3.49 -6.62
N TRP A 88 -1.09 2.85 -7.26
CA TRP A 88 -1.00 2.62 -8.69
C TRP A 88 -1.12 1.12 -8.97
N ASP A 89 -2.31 0.56 -8.75
CA ASP A 89 -2.57 -0.89 -8.85
C ASP A 89 -3.23 -1.26 -10.17
N GLN A 90 -2.48 -1.30 -11.28
CA GLN A 90 -3.03 -1.73 -12.59
C GLN A 90 -3.44 -3.21 -12.53
N SER A 91 -4.73 -3.44 -12.29
CA SER A 91 -5.39 -4.75 -12.43
C SER A 91 -5.75 -5.03 -13.88
#